data_AF-A0ABD3DWQ4-F1
#
_entry.id   AF-A0ABD3DWQ4-F1
#
_cell.length_a   1.000
_cell.length_b   1.000
_cell.length_c   1.000
_cell.angle_alpha   90.00
_cell.angle_beta   90.00
_cell.angle_gamma   90.00
#
_symmetry.space_group_name_H-M   'P 1'
#
loop_
_entity.id
_entity.type
_entity.pdbx_description
1 polymer ?
#
loop_
_entity_poly.entity_id
_entity_poly.type
_entity_poly.pdbx_seq_one_letter_code
_entity_poly.pdbx_strand_id
1 'polypeptide(L)'
;MEAKIKTELVFIPSPGRGHLLAALEMAKLLVERDQRLSITVLVIQPFNDPKSTAHSYNSNSDSRIRFVDLPKVIEPQSNPTASFLSVHTQFINSHKNHVKNEVTKIIHSLDSNTSKFRGFVVDMFCTGMIDVANEFNVPTYVFFTSGAATLGLILHFQGLLDYQNQDLTVYCWSKLNGLELNTLLEELKLHQMQELIKELSVRNLLSS
;
A
#
# COMPACT_ATOMS: atom_id res chain seq x y z
N MET A 1 -29.42 -3.78 22.98
CA MET A 1 -28.15 -3.12 22.65
C MET A 1 -27.64 -3.77 21.38
N GLU A 2 -27.69 -3.11 20.23
CA GLU A 2 -27.16 -3.69 18.99
C GLU A 2 -25.65 -3.89 19.14
N ALA A 3 -25.18 -5.11 18.87
CA ALA A 3 -23.76 -5.40 18.85
C ALA A 3 -23.13 -4.63 17.67
N LYS A 4 -22.24 -3.68 17.99
CA LYS A 4 -21.57 -2.86 16.98
C LYS A 4 -20.54 -3.73 16.25
N ILE A 5 -20.75 -3.96 14.94
CA ILE A 5 -19.86 -4.77 14.10
C ILE A 5 -18.43 -4.19 14.13
N LYS A 6 -17.45 -5.03 14.46
CA LYS A 6 -16.02 -4.72 14.38
C LYS A 6 -15.55 -4.70 12.92
N THR A 7 -14.59 -3.85 12.64
CA THR A 7 -14.02 -3.66 11.31
C THR A 7 -12.56 -4.08 11.31
N GLU A 8 -12.19 -4.96 10.39
CA GLU A 8 -10.81 -5.38 10.15
C GLU A 8 -10.28 -4.68 8.90
N LEU A 9 -9.12 -4.03 9.02
CA LEU A 9 -8.34 -3.50 7.90
C LEU A 9 -7.01 -4.24 7.79
N VAL A 10 -6.54 -4.42 6.57
CA VAL A 10 -5.22 -4.99 6.29
C VAL A 10 -4.27 -3.90 5.81
N PHE A 11 -3.16 -3.74 6.50
CA PHE A 11 -2.11 -2.78 6.17
C PHE A 11 -0.97 -3.50 5.43
N ILE A 12 -0.50 -2.91 4.33
CA ILE A 12 0.63 -3.42 3.55
C ILE A 12 1.65 -2.29 3.37
N PRO A 13 2.54 -2.07 4.37
CA PRO A 13 3.65 -1.13 4.24
C PRO A 13 4.67 -1.63 3.20
N SER A 14 5.41 -0.69 2.60
CA SER A 14 6.58 -1.03 1.77
C SER A 14 7.71 -1.60 2.64
N PRO A 15 8.50 -2.57 2.15
CA PRO A 15 9.69 -3.07 2.83
C PRO A 15 10.67 -1.94 3.18
N GLY A 16 10.74 -1.62 4.48
CA GLY A 16 11.64 -0.57 4.98
C GLY A 16 11.20 -0.07 6.35
N ARG A 17 12.16 0.18 7.24
CA ARG A 17 11.86 0.57 8.64
C ARG A 17 11.03 1.85 8.72
N GLY A 18 11.32 2.85 7.88
CA GLY A 18 10.57 4.12 7.87
C GLY A 18 9.10 3.95 7.51
N HIS A 19 8.83 3.18 6.46
CA HIS A 19 7.47 2.87 5.98
C HIS A 19 6.68 2.08 7.04
N LEU A 20 7.30 1.06 7.62
CA LEU A 20 6.66 0.23 8.64
C LEU A 20 6.33 1.01 9.92
N LEU A 21 7.25 1.86 10.40
CA LEU A 21 6.98 2.70 11.57
C LEU A 21 5.87 3.70 11.30
N ALA A 22 5.87 4.35 10.13
CA ALA A 22 4.79 5.27 9.75
C ALA A 22 3.42 4.56 9.69
N ALA A 23 3.37 3.36 9.12
CA ALA A 23 2.15 2.55 9.06
C ALA A 23 1.68 2.12 10.46
N LEU A 24 2.60 1.79 11.36
CA LEU A 24 2.29 1.47 12.76
C LEU A 24 1.71 2.68 13.51
N GLU A 25 2.32 3.85 13.39
CA GLU A 25 1.79 5.06 14.03
C GLU A 25 0.41 5.44 13.48
N MET A 26 0.20 5.29 12.17
CA MET A 26 -1.14 5.43 11.57
C MET A 26 -2.12 4.42 12.15
N ALA A 27 -1.73 3.14 12.26
CA ALA A 27 -2.57 2.10 12.82
C ALA A 27 -2.99 2.40 14.26
N LYS A 28 -2.04 2.83 15.12
CA LYS A 28 -2.31 3.26 16.50
C LYS A 28 -3.35 4.38 16.55
N LEU A 29 -3.15 5.45 15.77
CA LEU A 29 -4.07 6.58 15.72
C LEU A 29 -5.48 6.16 15.28
N LEU A 30 -5.60 5.24 14.33
CA LEU A 30 -6.90 4.78 13.86
C LEU A 30 -7.63 3.92 14.90
N VAL A 31 -6.94 2.97 15.55
CA VAL A 31 -7.57 2.14 16.58
C VAL A 31 -7.89 2.94 17.85
N GLU A 32 -7.10 3.96 18.20
CA GLU A 32 -7.43 4.88 19.30
C GLU A 32 -8.72 5.67 19.01
N ARG A 33 -8.92 6.10 17.77
CA ARG A 33 -10.09 6.90 17.35
C ARG A 33 -11.38 6.08 17.21
N ASP A 34 -11.30 4.81 16.81
CA ASP A 34 -12.48 3.94 16.74
C ASP A 34 -12.21 2.59 17.41
N GLN A 35 -12.91 2.36 18.52
CA GLN A 35 -12.83 1.14 19.32
C GLN A 35 -13.31 -0.13 18.60
N ARG A 36 -13.98 0.02 17.45
CA ARG A 36 -14.40 -1.11 16.60
C ARG A 36 -13.34 -1.55 15.60
N LEU A 37 -12.30 -0.76 15.43
CA LEU A 37 -11.29 -1.02 14.43
C LEU A 37 -10.22 -1.98 14.97
N SER A 38 -9.92 -2.98 14.15
CA SER A 38 -8.77 -3.86 14.27
C SER A 38 -7.97 -3.80 12.97
N ILE A 39 -6.65 -3.93 13.10
CA ILE A 39 -5.71 -3.77 12.00
C ILE A 39 -4.73 -4.94 12.00
N THR A 40 -4.58 -5.59 10.85
CA THR A 40 -3.51 -6.55 10.62
C THR A 40 -2.49 -5.98 9.64
N VAL A 41 -1.25 -5.82 10.09
CA VAL A 41 -0.12 -5.36 9.29
C VAL A 41 0.59 -6.58 8.70
N LEU A 42 0.56 -6.72 7.38
CA LEU A 42 1.31 -7.75 6.65
C LEU A 42 2.71 -7.22 6.34
N VAL A 43 3.72 -7.87 6.91
CA VAL A 43 5.12 -7.43 6.83
C VAL A 43 5.83 -8.18 5.71
N ILE A 44 6.14 -7.47 4.63
CA ILE A 44 7.05 -7.95 3.59
C ILE A 44 8.48 -7.69 4.05
N GLN A 45 9.28 -8.75 4.21
CA GLN A 45 10.64 -8.63 4.72
C GLN A 45 11.59 -8.12 3.63
N PRO A 46 12.43 -7.11 3.92
CA PRO A 46 13.44 -6.65 2.96
C PRO A 46 14.53 -7.70 2.75
N PHE A 47 15.07 -7.78 1.53
CA PHE A 47 16.12 -8.74 1.16
C PHE A 47 17.38 -8.67 2.03
N ASN A 48 17.79 -7.46 2.39
CA ASN A 48 19.08 -7.18 3.01
C ASN A 48 19.05 -7.13 4.54
N ASP A 49 17.88 -7.28 5.17
CA ASP A 49 17.76 -7.27 6.63
C ASP A 49 16.77 -8.34 7.14
N PRO A 50 17.26 -9.58 7.36
CA PRO A 50 16.44 -10.66 7.90
C PRO A 50 16.03 -10.47 9.37
N LYS A 51 16.49 -9.41 10.06
CA LYS A 51 16.14 -9.12 11.46
C LYS A 51 14.93 -8.20 11.60
N SER A 52 14.43 -7.61 10.51
CA SER A 52 13.17 -6.86 10.49
C SER A 52 11.97 -7.81 10.53
N THR A 53 11.74 -8.47 11.66
CA THR A 53 10.57 -9.34 11.86
C THR A 53 9.43 -8.56 12.53
N ALA A 54 8.19 -8.94 12.22
CA ALA A 54 6.97 -8.47 12.90
C ALA A 54 7.12 -8.42 14.44
N HIS A 55 7.85 -9.39 14.98
CA HIS A 55 8.10 -9.58 16.40
C HIS A 55 8.85 -8.41 17.06
N SER A 56 9.67 -7.66 16.30
CA SER A 56 10.41 -6.50 16.84
C SER A 56 9.54 -5.27 17.08
N TYR A 57 8.37 -5.19 16.45
CA TYR A 57 7.46 -4.03 16.52
C TYR A 57 6.21 -4.30 17.37
N ASN A 58 5.99 -5.56 17.76
CA ASN A 58 4.82 -6.03 18.50
C ASN A 58 4.92 -5.84 20.03
N SER A 59 6.05 -5.34 20.54
CA SER A 59 6.33 -5.34 21.98
C SER A 59 5.50 -4.36 22.82
N ASN A 60 4.74 -3.45 22.19
CA ASN A 60 3.90 -2.45 22.86
C ASN A 60 2.63 -2.06 22.07
N SER A 61 2.17 -2.88 21.12
CA SER A 61 1.00 -2.55 20.31
C SER A 61 -0.32 -2.93 21.00
N ASP A 62 -1.35 -2.10 20.83
CA ASP A 62 -2.73 -2.40 21.18
C ASP A 62 -3.11 -3.81 20.66
N SER A 63 -3.84 -4.61 21.45
CA SER A 63 -4.20 -5.99 21.08
C SER A 63 -5.03 -6.08 19.79
N ARG A 64 -5.58 -4.95 19.32
CA ARG A 64 -6.29 -4.80 18.05
C ARG A 64 -5.36 -4.58 16.85
N ILE A 65 -4.06 -4.38 17.08
CA ILE A 65 -3.03 -4.30 16.03
C ILE A 65 -2.24 -5.60 16.04
N ARG A 66 -2.27 -6.32 14.92
CA ARG A 66 -1.57 -7.59 14.73
C ARG A 66 -0.54 -7.44 13.62
N PHE A 67 0.57 -8.15 13.75
CA PHE A 67 1.58 -8.22 12.70
C PHE A 67 1.71 -9.66 12.19
N VAL A 68 1.83 -9.82 10.88
CA VAL A 68 2.02 -11.12 10.22
C VAL A 68 3.19 -10.99 9.26
N ASP A 69 4.27 -11.74 9.52
CA ASP A 69 5.39 -11.86 8.60
C ASP A 69 4.95 -12.69 7.38
N LEU A 70 5.10 -12.14 6.17
CA LEU A 70 4.85 -12.88 4.94
C LEU A 70 6.02 -13.82 4.61
N PRO A 71 5.76 -14.95 3.93
CA PRO A 71 6.80 -15.84 3.45
C PRO A 71 7.80 -15.10 2.56
N LYS A 72 9.08 -15.43 2.72
CA LYS A 72 10.14 -14.87 1.87
C LYS A 72 9.99 -15.35 0.45
N VAL A 73 10.15 -14.44 -0.49
CA VAL A 73 10.24 -14.76 -1.92
C VAL A 73 11.68 -14.58 -2.38
N ILE A 74 12.11 -15.42 -3.32
CA ILE A 74 13.43 -15.32 -3.94
C ILE A 74 13.51 -13.97 -4.67
N GLU A 75 14.66 -13.30 -4.54
CA GLU A 75 14.94 -12.06 -5.25
C GLU A 75 14.75 -12.26 -6.76
N PRO A 76 13.95 -11.41 -7.44
CA PRO A 76 13.87 -11.42 -8.88
C PRO A 76 15.28 -11.28 -9.46
N GLN A 77 15.67 -12.12 -10.42
CA GLN A 77 16.95 -11.91 -11.12
C GLN A 77 16.89 -10.56 -11.84
N SER A 78 17.54 -9.55 -11.27
CA SER A 78 17.52 -8.21 -11.82
C SER A 78 18.47 -8.13 -13.00
N ASN A 79 17.97 -7.67 -14.15
CA ASN A 79 18.82 -7.20 -15.24
C ASN A 79 19.64 -6.00 -14.71
N PRO A 80 20.97 -5.93 -14.92
CA PRO A 80 21.80 -4.81 -14.45
C PRO A 80 21.37 -3.42 -14.93
N THR A 81 20.48 -3.32 -15.92
CA THR A 81 19.91 -2.05 -16.42
C THR A 81 18.53 -1.71 -15.83
N ALA A 82 17.95 -2.54 -14.96
CA ALA A 82 16.62 -2.29 -14.39
C ALA A 82 16.66 -1.13 -13.37
N SER A 83 15.64 -0.26 -13.39
CA SER A 83 15.50 0.80 -12.39
C SER A 83 15.17 0.21 -11.02
N PHE A 84 15.58 0.90 -9.94
CA PHE A 84 15.29 0.47 -8.57
C PHE A 84 13.78 0.24 -8.35
N LEU A 85 12.95 1.16 -8.85
CA LEU A 85 11.48 1.04 -8.74
C LEU A 85 10.96 -0.17 -9.51
N SER A 86 11.47 -0.46 -10.70
CA SER A 86 11.06 -1.65 -11.45
C SER A 86 11.35 -2.95 -10.68
N VAL A 87 12.54 -3.06 -10.08
CA VAL A 87 12.91 -4.20 -9.24
C VAL A 87 12.04 -4.27 -7.99
N HIS A 88 11.80 -3.13 -7.33
CA HIS A 88 10.91 -3.03 -6.17
C HIS A 88 9.49 -3.51 -6.50
N THR A 89 8.92 -3.01 -7.60
CA THR A 89 7.57 -3.37 -8.04
C THR A 89 7.46 -4.85 -8.39
N GLN A 90 8.47 -5.43 -9.06
CA GLN A 90 8.52 -6.88 -9.29
C GLN A 90 8.56 -7.67 -7.98
N PHE A 91 9.35 -7.19 -7.00
CA PHE A 91 9.42 -7.82 -5.69
C PHE A 91 8.10 -7.74 -4.93
N ILE A 92 7.44 -6.58 -4.91
CA ILE A 92 6.09 -6.45 -4.32
C ILE A 92 5.11 -7.40 -5.01
N ASN A 93 5.11 -7.42 -6.35
CA ASN A 93 4.20 -8.25 -7.12
C ASN A 93 4.39 -9.75 -6.87
N SER A 94 5.61 -10.19 -6.56
CA SER A 94 5.87 -11.60 -6.20
C SER A 94 5.21 -12.03 -4.88
N HIS A 95 4.75 -11.07 -4.06
CA HIS A 95 4.04 -11.33 -2.80
C HIS A 95 2.52 -11.40 -2.95
N LYS A 96 1.93 -11.10 -4.12
CA LYS A 96 0.46 -11.05 -4.29
C LYS A 96 -0.24 -12.32 -3.80
N ASN A 97 0.27 -13.49 -4.17
CA ASN A 97 -0.32 -14.78 -3.75
C ASN A 97 -0.20 -14.99 -2.23
N HIS A 98 0.91 -14.57 -1.62
CA HIS A 98 1.10 -14.66 -0.18
C HIS A 98 0.13 -13.74 0.58
N VAL A 99 -0.01 -12.49 0.12
CA VAL A 99 -1.00 -11.54 0.66
C VAL A 99 -2.41 -12.11 0.54
N LYS A 100 -2.80 -12.59 -0.65
CA LYS A 100 -4.12 -13.18 -0.88
C LYS A 100 -4.41 -14.35 0.06
N ASN A 101 -3.44 -15.25 0.25
CA ASN A 101 -3.59 -16.39 1.14
C ASN A 101 -3.74 -15.95 2.60
N GLU A 102 -2.94 -15.00 3.08
CA GLU A 102 -3.05 -14.50 4.45
C GLU A 102 -4.36 -13.74 4.70
N VAL A 103 -4.80 -12.90 3.75
CA VAL A 103 -6.09 -12.20 3.85
C VAL A 103 -7.25 -13.19 3.89
N THR A 104 -7.19 -14.26 3.09
CA THR A 104 -8.20 -15.32 3.11
C THR A 104 -8.27 -15.99 4.48
N LYS A 105 -7.12 -16.31 5.09
CA LYS A 105 -7.06 -16.85 6.46
C LYS A 105 -7.64 -15.88 7.49
N ILE A 106 -7.32 -14.58 7.37
CA ILE A 106 -7.88 -13.54 8.25
C ILE A 106 -9.39 -13.54 8.14
N ILE A 107 -9.95 -13.46 6.93
CA ILE A 107 -11.40 -13.47 6.70
C ILE A 107 -12.06 -14.72 7.30
N HIS A 108 -11.48 -15.90 7.11
CA HIS A 108 -12.01 -17.14 7.70
C HIS A 108 -11.93 -17.18 9.23
N SER A 109 -11.00 -16.46 9.84
CA SER A 109 -10.89 -16.37 11.30
C SER A 109 -11.86 -15.36 11.93
N LEU A 110 -12.46 -14.47 11.13
CA LEU A 110 -13.44 -13.50 11.61
C LEU A 110 -14.80 -14.16 11.84
N ASP A 111 -15.42 -13.85 12.98
CA ASP A 111 -16.83 -14.17 13.19
C ASP A 111 -17.69 -13.22 12.35
N SER A 112 -18.37 -13.77 11.35
CA SER A 112 -19.18 -13.02 10.37
C SER A 112 -20.33 -12.22 10.99
N ASN A 113 -20.77 -12.59 12.19
CA ASN A 113 -21.83 -11.89 12.91
C ASN A 113 -21.32 -10.67 13.68
N THR A 114 -20.04 -10.65 14.05
CA THR A 114 -19.47 -9.63 14.95
C THR A 114 -18.34 -8.82 14.33
N SER A 115 -17.73 -9.29 13.24
CA SER A 115 -16.58 -8.68 12.60
C SER A 115 -16.65 -8.79 11.08
N LYS A 116 -16.17 -7.75 10.37
CA LYS A 116 -16.10 -7.74 8.90
C LYS A 116 -14.79 -7.17 8.42
N PHE A 117 -14.19 -7.84 7.43
CA PHE A 117 -13.09 -7.29 6.66
C PHE A 117 -13.60 -6.17 5.75
N ARG A 118 -12.93 -5.00 5.74
CA ARG A 118 -13.43 -3.80 5.07
C ARG A 118 -12.49 -3.15 4.06
N GLY A 119 -11.23 -3.56 3.99
CA GLY A 119 -10.33 -2.98 3.00
C GLY A 119 -8.86 -3.08 3.32
N PHE A 120 -8.10 -2.57 2.36
CA PHE A 120 -6.66 -2.51 2.40
C PHE A 120 -6.19 -1.07 2.59
N VAL A 121 -5.09 -0.91 3.33
CA VAL A 121 -4.30 0.31 3.35
C VAL A 121 -2.91 -0.06 2.84
N VAL A 122 -2.55 0.43 1.65
CA VAL A 122 -1.32 0.05 0.95
C VAL A 122 -0.37 1.22 0.89
N ASP A 123 0.92 1.00 1.07
CA ASP A 123 1.93 2.04 0.87
C ASP A 123 2.00 2.47 -0.61
N MET A 124 2.49 3.70 -0.86
CA MET A 124 2.68 4.24 -2.20
C MET A 124 3.54 3.38 -3.14
N PHE A 125 4.44 2.56 -2.61
CA PHE A 125 5.23 1.59 -3.40
C PHE A 125 4.61 0.19 -3.47
N CYS A 126 3.47 -0.03 -2.80
CA CYS A 126 2.77 -1.31 -2.72
C CYS A 126 1.47 -1.33 -3.55
N THR A 127 1.31 -0.43 -4.52
CA THR A 127 0.08 -0.27 -5.31
C THR A 127 -0.30 -1.51 -6.10
N GLY A 128 0.64 -2.39 -6.44
CA GLY A 128 0.33 -3.70 -7.04
C GLY A 128 -0.64 -4.57 -6.20
N MET A 129 -0.78 -4.29 -4.91
CA MET A 129 -1.75 -4.98 -4.04
C MET A 129 -3.20 -4.52 -4.22
N ILE A 130 -3.45 -3.44 -4.98
CA ILE A 130 -4.79 -3.02 -5.39
C ILE A 130 -5.48 -4.14 -6.18
N ASP A 131 -4.73 -4.84 -7.05
CA ASP A 131 -5.25 -5.99 -7.79
C ASP A 131 -5.76 -7.07 -6.84
N VAL A 132 -5.01 -7.36 -5.77
CA VAL A 132 -5.39 -8.36 -4.76
C VAL A 132 -6.64 -7.90 -4.01
N ALA A 133 -6.73 -6.62 -3.65
CA ALA A 133 -7.90 -6.06 -2.97
C ALA A 133 -9.17 -6.12 -3.83
N ASN A 134 -9.03 -5.87 -5.14
CA ASN A 134 -10.14 -5.97 -6.09
C ASN A 134 -10.73 -7.39 -6.13
N GLU A 135 -9.92 -8.44 -5.97
CA GLU A 135 -10.40 -9.83 -5.89
C GLU A 135 -11.31 -10.09 -4.68
N PHE A 136 -11.15 -9.30 -3.61
CA PHE A 136 -12.00 -9.37 -2.40
C PHE A 136 -13.19 -8.41 -2.43
N ASN A 137 -13.36 -7.61 -3.49
CA ASN A 137 -14.40 -6.58 -3.63
C ASN A 137 -14.45 -5.58 -2.45
N VAL A 138 -13.27 -5.15 -1.98
CA VAL A 138 -13.14 -4.16 -0.91
C VAL A 138 -12.34 -2.93 -1.38
N PRO A 139 -12.56 -1.74 -0.79
CA PRO A 139 -11.78 -0.56 -1.13
C PRO A 139 -10.30 -0.69 -0.74
N THR A 140 -9.46 0.04 -1.45
CA THR A 140 -8.05 0.24 -1.12
C THR A 140 -7.77 1.71 -0.87
N TYR A 141 -7.04 2.01 0.20
CA TYR A 141 -6.56 3.35 0.54
C TYR A 141 -5.04 3.38 0.37
N VAL A 142 -4.53 4.33 -0.40
CA VAL A 142 -3.08 4.51 -0.55
C VAL A 142 -2.56 5.41 0.55
N PHE A 143 -1.60 4.91 1.33
CA PHE A 143 -0.90 5.67 2.36
C PHE A 143 0.44 6.16 1.83
N PHE A 144 0.54 7.49 1.70
CA PHE A 144 1.76 8.16 1.27
C PHE A 144 2.60 8.50 2.52
N THR A 145 3.64 7.71 2.75
CA THR A 145 4.49 7.80 3.95
C THR A 145 5.47 8.97 3.94
N SER A 146 5.63 9.66 2.80
CA SER A 146 6.45 10.86 2.68
C SER A 146 5.64 12.14 2.94
N GLY A 147 6.31 13.29 3.04
CA GLY A 147 5.67 14.57 3.34
C GLY A 147 4.78 15.09 2.21
N ALA A 148 3.80 15.93 2.55
CA ALA A 148 2.87 16.54 1.60
C ALA A 148 3.56 17.37 0.50
N ALA A 149 4.72 17.98 0.81
CA ALA A 149 5.52 18.70 -0.18
C ALA A 149 6.05 17.78 -1.28
N THR A 150 6.50 16.57 -0.92
CA THR A 150 6.95 15.55 -1.87
C THR A 150 5.80 15.07 -2.74
N LEU A 151 4.63 14.82 -2.16
CA LEU A 151 3.43 14.45 -2.90
C LEU A 151 3.02 15.56 -3.88
N GLY A 152 3.00 16.82 -3.41
CA GLY A 152 2.70 17.99 -4.25
C GLY A 152 3.67 18.13 -5.42
N LEU A 153 4.96 17.86 -5.19
CA LEU A 153 5.97 17.87 -6.25
C LEU A 153 5.73 16.77 -7.29
N ILE A 154 5.42 15.54 -6.85
CA ILE A 154 5.10 14.43 -7.75
C ILE A 154 3.86 14.76 -8.59
N LEU A 155 2.79 15.27 -7.97
CA LEU A 155 1.58 15.70 -8.67
C LEU A 155 1.83 16.87 -9.63
N HIS A 156 2.76 17.77 -9.30
CA HIS A 156 3.15 18.84 -10.19
C HIS A 156 3.87 18.30 -11.44
N PHE A 157 4.85 17.41 -11.26
CA PHE A 157 5.53 16.76 -12.38
C PHE A 157 4.60 15.92 -13.23
N GLN A 158 3.63 15.24 -12.61
CA GLN A 158 2.56 14.54 -13.29
C GLN A 158 1.78 15.47 -14.23
N GLY A 159 1.40 16.65 -13.74
CA GLY A 159 0.73 17.66 -14.55
C GLY A 159 1.59 18.20 -15.69
N LEU A 160 2.89 18.39 -15.48
CA LEU A 160 3.80 18.83 -16.55
C LEU A 160 3.92 17.79 -17.67
N LEU A 161 3.95 16.49 -17.33
CA LEU A 161 3.95 15.43 -18.34
C LEU A 161 2.63 15.38 -19.11
N ASP A 162 1.51 15.32 -18.39
CA ASP A 162 0.20 15.07 -19.01
C ASP A 162 -0.28 16.23 -19.87
N TYR A 163 -0.02 17.47 -19.43
CA TYR A 163 -0.58 18.66 -20.06
C TYR A 163 0.43 19.44 -20.90
N GLN A 164 1.74 19.28 -20.64
CA GLN A 164 2.77 20.09 -21.30
C GLN A 164 3.79 19.27 -22.11
N ASN A 165 3.70 17.94 -22.08
CA ASN A 165 4.59 17.01 -22.80
C ASN A 165 6.09 17.33 -22.59
N GLN A 166 6.44 17.81 -21.38
CA GLN A 166 7.81 18.20 -21.06
C GLN A 166 8.64 16.99 -20.62
N ASP A 167 9.88 16.90 -21.10
CA ASP A 167 10.83 15.90 -20.66
C ASP A 167 11.31 16.22 -19.23
N LEU A 168 10.92 15.38 -18.26
CA LEU A 168 11.28 15.57 -16.85
C LEU A 168 12.75 15.28 -16.54
N THR A 169 13.51 14.72 -17.48
CA THR A 169 14.96 14.51 -17.30
C THR A 169 15.70 15.82 -17.06
N VAL A 170 15.15 16.95 -17.53
CA VAL A 170 15.70 18.31 -17.33
C VAL A 170 15.71 18.72 -15.85
N TYR A 171 14.80 18.17 -15.04
CA TYR A 171 14.67 18.53 -13.61
C TYR A 171 15.44 17.57 -12.67
N CYS A 172 16.15 16.58 -13.20
CA CYS A 172 16.82 15.55 -12.40
C CYS A 172 18.18 15.99 -11.86
N TRP A 173 18.17 16.70 -10.74
CA TRP A 173 19.38 16.94 -9.95
C TRP A 173 19.50 15.93 -8.79
N SER A 174 20.12 14.80 -9.11
CA SER A 174 20.97 13.98 -8.22
C SER A 174 20.40 13.21 -7.01
N LYS A 175 19.09 12.91 -6.89
CA LYS A 175 18.63 11.88 -5.92
C LYS A 175 17.55 10.92 -6.41
N LEU A 176 16.70 11.34 -7.32
CA LEU A 176 15.85 10.47 -8.13
C LEU A 176 16.33 10.67 -9.55
N ASN A 177 16.80 9.61 -10.20
CA ASN A 177 17.14 9.73 -11.62
C ASN A 177 15.82 9.89 -12.43
N GLY A 178 15.86 10.49 -13.62
CA GLY A 178 14.64 10.75 -14.40
C GLY A 178 13.86 9.49 -14.77
N LEU A 179 14.56 8.36 -14.83
CA LEU A 179 13.94 7.06 -15.05
C LEU A 179 13.08 6.62 -13.85
N GLU A 180 13.52 6.87 -12.61
CA GLU A 180 12.77 6.60 -11.38
C GLU A 180 11.55 7.51 -11.26
N LEU A 181 11.69 8.81 -11.53
CA LEU A 181 10.54 9.72 -11.52
C LEU A 181 9.50 9.29 -12.56
N ASN A 182 9.92 8.99 -13.79
CA ASN A 182 8.98 8.54 -14.83
C ASN A 182 8.32 7.20 -14.46
N THR A 183 9.06 6.25 -13.89
CA THR A 183 8.48 4.97 -13.44
C THR A 183 7.43 5.18 -12.35
N LEU A 184 7.72 6.02 -11.36
CA LEU A 184 6.80 6.35 -10.27
C LEU A 184 5.55 7.08 -10.79
N LEU A 185 5.73 8.00 -11.74
CA LEU A 185 4.64 8.74 -12.36
C LEU A 185 3.76 7.81 -13.19
N GLU A 186 4.31 6.89 -13.97
CA GLU A 186 3.53 5.87 -14.70
C GLU A 186 2.74 4.95 -13.77
N GLU A 187 3.33 4.51 -12.65
CA GLU A 187 2.63 3.69 -11.65
C GLU A 187 1.46 4.44 -10.99
N LEU A 188 1.65 5.73 -10.70
CA LEU A 188 0.62 6.61 -10.15
C LEU A 188 -0.44 6.98 -11.20
N LYS A 189 -0.06 7.22 -12.46
CA LYS A 189 -0.98 7.47 -13.59
C LYS A 189 -1.95 6.31 -13.75
N LEU A 190 -1.44 5.08 -13.83
CA LEU A 190 -2.28 3.91 -14.08
C LEU A 190 -3.37 3.76 -13.01
N HIS A 191 -3.03 4.02 -11.74
CA HIS A 191 -3.94 3.77 -10.62
C HIS A 191 -4.82 4.98 -10.28
N GLN A 192 -4.29 6.21 -10.28
CA GLN A 192 -5.10 7.40 -10.05
C GLN A 192 -6.11 7.62 -11.17
N MET A 193 -5.73 7.37 -12.44
CA MET A 193 -6.65 7.52 -13.56
C MET A 193 -7.75 6.45 -13.52
N GLN A 194 -7.47 5.23 -13.08
CA GLN A 194 -8.50 4.20 -12.86
C GLN A 194 -9.46 4.56 -11.71
N GLU A 195 -8.97 5.10 -10.60
CA GLU A 195 -9.82 5.54 -9.48
C GLU A 195 -10.61 6.82 -9.82
N LEU A 196 -10.03 7.76 -10.60
CA LEU A 196 -10.76 8.92 -11.12
C LEU A 196 -11.84 8.49 -12.12
N ILE A 197 -11.56 7.52 -12.99
CA ILE A 197 -12.53 6.95 -13.93
C ILE A 197 -13.64 6.20 -13.17
N LYS A 198 -13.32 5.46 -12.10
CA LYS A 198 -14.33 4.83 -11.23
C LYS A 198 -15.19 5.87 -10.51
N GLU A 199 -14.59 6.92 -9.93
CA GLU A 199 -15.35 8.01 -9.30
C GLU A 199 -16.24 8.76 -10.29
N LEU A 200 -15.73 9.04 -11.50
CA LEU A 200 -16.50 9.72 -12.56
C LEU A 200 -17.60 8.82 -13.13
N SER A 201 -17.37 7.52 -13.27
CA SER A 201 -18.35 6.54 -13.75
C SER A 201 -19.46 6.29 -12.73
N VAL A 202 -19.13 6.19 -11.44
CA VAL A 202 -20.11 6.08 -10.34
C VAL A 202 -20.95 7.35 -10.20
N ARG A 203 -20.35 8.54 -10.35
CA ARG A 203 -21.10 9.81 -10.34
C ARG A 203 -22.08 9.93 -11.51
N ASN A 204 -21.72 9.44 -12.70
CA ASN A 204 -22.59 9.46 -13.88
C ASN A 204 -23.76 8.45 -13.80
N LEU A 205 -23.57 7.30 -13.15
CA LEU A 205 -24.63 6.30 -12.93
C LEU A 205 -25.62 6.70 -11.82
N LEU A 206 -25.23 7.58 -10.90
CA LEU A 206 -26.11 8.12 -9.85
C LEU A 206 -26.82 9.42 -10.25
N SER A 207 -26.47 9.98 -11.42
CA SER A 207 -27.08 11.18 -11.99
C SER A 207 -28.04 10.91 -13.17
N SER A 208 -28.33 9.64 -13.47
CA SER A 208 -29.28 9.19 -14.50
C SER A 208 -30.42 8.40 -13.87
#